data_AF-A0A7C0WZB2-F1
#
_entry.id   AF-A0A7C0WZB2-F1
#
_cell.length_a   1.000
_cell.length_b   1.000
_cell.length_c   1.000
_cell.angle_alpha   90.00
_cell.angle_beta   90.00
_cell.angle_gamma   90.00
#
_symmetry.space_group_name_H-M   'P 1'
#
loop_
_entity.id
_entity.type
_entity.pdbx_description
1 polymer ?
#
loop_
_entity_poly.entity_id
_entity_poly.type
_entity_poly.pdbx_seq_one_letter_code
_entity_poly.pdbx_strand_id
1 'polypeptide(L)'
;MIRLLTEYDYKLKLTMLAFYKTSCPNCQGKIEDERLRERLLCFNCDPFSKKGFEVCFELEKKNSLKKLKKFCQLQEEFKAFKEFFKKALKAEPGNLQESWMKRILFKESFAIVAPTGIGKTTFGIITSLFLEGKSLIIVPTRVLALQVYEKLKKFSENSGKEKKIFVYLAKKKDKEILKKGDFEVLVGTNMFLHKNFETLSKFEFNFIFIDDIDSFLKNAKNVDYLFKLLGFKDWQIKLALKERKTQKQLEILKKIREKERKSILVLSSATLKPKTK
;
A
#
# COMPACT_ATOMS: atom_id res chain seq x y z
N MET A 1 -13.56 -45.74 46.01
CA MET A 1 -13.25 -46.01 44.59
C MET A 1 -12.48 -44.82 44.04
N ILE A 2 -11.14 -44.89 44.14
CA ILE A 2 -10.24 -43.79 43.76
C ILE A 2 -10.10 -43.85 42.24
N ARG A 3 -10.67 -42.87 41.53
CA ARG A 3 -10.55 -42.77 40.07
C ARG A 3 -9.13 -42.26 39.77
N LEU A 4 -8.25 -43.17 39.35
CA LEU A 4 -6.92 -42.83 38.87
C LEU A 4 -7.06 -41.97 37.61
N LEU A 5 -6.72 -40.69 37.73
CA LEU A 5 -6.53 -39.78 36.60
C LEU A 5 -5.39 -40.35 35.76
N THR A 6 -5.67 -40.68 34.50
CA THR A 6 -4.65 -41.21 33.58
C THR A 6 -3.76 -40.06 33.06
N GLU A 7 -2.56 -40.35 32.55
CA GLU A 7 -1.68 -39.35 31.92
C GLU A 7 -2.37 -38.54 30.80
N TYR A 8 -3.44 -39.08 30.21
CA TYR A 8 -4.28 -38.38 29.22
C TYR A 8 -5.05 -37.21 29.84
N ASP A 9 -5.56 -37.35 31.07
CA ASP A 9 -6.22 -36.26 31.81
C ASP A 9 -5.23 -35.16 32.24
N TYR A 10 -3.95 -35.51 32.40
CA TYR A 10 -2.89 -34.53 32.68
C TYR A 10 -2.44 -33.76 31.42
N LYS A 11 -2.43 -34.39 30.24
CA LYS A 11 -2.13 -33.68 28.96
C LYS A 11 -3.18 -32.64 28.58
N LEU A 12 -4.45 -32.84 28.95
CA LEU A 12 -5.54 -31.89 28.74
C LEU A 12 -5.52 -30.68 29.70
N LYS A 13 -4.75 -30.74 30.78
CA LYS A 13 -4.70 -29.68 31.80
C LYS A 13 -3.65 -28.59 31.55
N LEU A 14 -2.96 -28.62 30.41
CA LEU A 14 -1.84 -27.72 30.07
C LEU A 14 -2.13 -26.75 28.90
N THR A 15 -3.37 -26.62 28.45
CA THR A 15 -3.69 -25.88 27.20
C THR A 15 -4.17 -24.44 27.37
N MET A 16 -4.44 -23.96 28.59
CA MET A 16 -4.85 -22.57 28.84
C MET A 16 -3.81 -21.87 29.73
N LEU A 17 -2.82 -21.22 29.11
CA LEU A 17 -1.64 -20.69 29.81
C LEU A 17 -1.89 -19.28 30.36
N ALA A 18 -2.82 -18.51 29.78
CA ALA A 18 -3.10 -17.15 30.20
C ALA A 18 -4.45 -16.62 29.70
N PHE A 19 -4.97 -15.60 30.41
CA PHE A 19 -6.01 -14.72 29.89
C PHE A 19 -5.46 -13.34 29.63
N TYR A 20 -5.85 -12.75 28.49
CA TYR A 20 -5.52 -11.39 28.15
C TYR A 20 -6.75 -10.51 28.34
N LYS A 21 -6.68 -9.53 29.25
CA LYS A 21 -7.84 -8.72 29.67
C LYS A 21 -8.44 -7.87 28.56
N THR A 22 -7.64 -7.43 27.58
CA THR A 22 -8.06 -6.44 26.58
C THR A 22 -7.68 -6.81 25.14
N SER A 23 -7.54 -8.09 24.84
CA SER A 23 -6.91 -8.55 23.58
C SER A 23 -7.86 -9.17 22.58
N CYS A 24 -9.16 -9.30 22.85
CA CYS A 24 -10.10 -9.77 21.81
C CYS A 24 -10.08 -8.80 20.61
N PRO A 25 -9.78 -9.26 19.38
CA PRO A 25 -9.67 -8.39 18.21
C PRO A 25 -10.95 -7.62 17.85
N ASN A 26 -12.12 -8.13 18.24
CA ASN A 26 -13.40 -7.48 17.99
C ASN A 26 -13.82 -6.52 19.11
N CYS A 27 -14.02 -7.03 20.34
CA CYS A 27 -14.58 -6.24 21.44
C CYS A 27 -13.54 -5.63 22.39
N GLN A 28 -12.25 -5.94 22.23
CA GLN A 28 -11.18 -5.59 23.18
C GLN A 28 -11.43 -6.05 24.62
N GLY A 29 -12.22 -7.11 24.78
CA GLY A 29 -12.46 -7.75 26.07
C GLY A 29 -11.47 -8.88 26.37
N LYS A 30 -11.75 -9.58 27.48
CA LYS A 30 -10.99 -10.75 27.95
C LYS A 30 -11.03 -11.87 26.91
N ILE A 31 -9.89 -12.52 26.68
CA ILE A 31 -9.77 -13.67 25.76
C ILE A 31 -8.70 -14.65 26.26
N GLU A 32 -8.95 -15.94 26.03
CA GLU A 32 -8.05 -17.07 26.28
C GLU A 32 -6.86 -17.03 25.30
N ASP A 33 -5.66 -17.38 25.78
CA ASP A 33 -4.45 -17.52 24.97
C ASP A 33 -4.61 -18.53 23.81
N GLU A 34 -5.28 -19.65 24.05
CA GLU A 34 -5.59 -20.66 23.04
C GLU A 34 -6.39 -20.08 21.88
N ARG A 35 -7.45 -19.33 22.18
CA ARG A 35 -8.30 -18.70 21.15
C ARG A 35 -7.51 -17.67 20.33
N LEU A 36 -6.64 -16.88 20.96
CA LEU A 36 -5.76 -15.97 20.24
C LEU A 36 -4.78 -16.70 19.31
N ARG A 37 -4.15 -17.78 19.79
CA ARG A 37 -3.24 -18.62 18.97
C ARG A 37 -3.95 -19.19 17.75
N GLU A 38 -5.19 -19.61 17.93
CA GLU A 38 -6.06 -20.13 16.87
C GLU A 38 -6.69 -19.05 15.98
N ARG A 39 -6.35 -17.78 16.20
CA ARG A 39 -6.87 -16.60 15.47
C ARG A 39 -8.39 -16.43 15.59
N LEU A 40 -8.93 -16.78 16.75
CA LEU A 40 -10.35 -16.68 17.09
C LEU A 40 -10.64 -15.43 17.93
N LEU A 41 -11.93 -15.07 18.02
CA LEU A 41 -12.42 -14.03 18.93
C LEU A 41 -12.79 -14.63 20.28
N CYS A 42 -13.02 -13.81 21.31
CA CYS A 42 -13.50 -14.32 22.60
C CYS A 42 -14.86 -15.02 22.46
N PHE A 43 -15.19 -15.89 23.41
CA PHE A 43 -16.43 -16.65 23.40
C PHE A 43 -17.68 -15.76 23.28
N ASN A 44 -17.67 -14.58 23.90
CA ASN A 44 -18.78 -13.62 23.82
C ASN A 44 -18.97 -13.02 22.42
N CYS A 45 -17.91 -12.89 21.64
CA CYS A 45 -17.99 -12.37 20.27
C CYS A 45 -18.33 -13.46 19.26
N ASP A 46 -17.75 -14.65 19.42
CA ASP A 46 -17.97 -15.76 18.50
C ASP A 46 -17.85 -17.12 19.23
N PRO A 47 -18.95 -17.61 19.82
CA PRO A 47 -18.98 -18.91 20.50
C PRO A 47 -18.63 -20.08 19.57
N PHE A 48 -18.95 -19.94 18.28
CA PHE A 48 -18.83 -21.02 17.29
C PHE A 48 -17.43 -21.10 16.66
N SER A 49 -16.51 -20.21 17.06
CA SER A 49 -15.10 -20.27 16.65
C SER A 49 -14.90 -20.30 15.13
N LYS A 50 -15.69 -19.48 14.43
CA LYS A 50 -15.59 -19.27 12.98
C LYS A 50 -14.24 -18.63 12.65
N LYS A 51 -13.70 -18.97 11.48
CA LYS A 51 -12.40 -18.49 11.00
C LYS A 51 -12.54 -17.72 9.70
N GLY A 52 -11.55 -16.88 9.40
CA GLY A 52 -11.45 -16.19 8.11
C GLY A 52 -12.59 -15.19 7.86
N PHE A 53 -13.17 -15.19 6.66
CA PHE A 53 -14.22 -14.25 6.25
C PHE A 53 -15.57 -14.52 6.94
N GLU A 54 -15.85 -15.76 7.35
CA GLU A 54 -17.15 -16.11 7.94
C GLU A 54 -17.42 -15.34 9.23
N VAL A 55 -16.38 -15.06 10.02
CA VAL A 55 -16.51 -14.27 11.24
C VAL A 55 -16.95 -12.84 10.95
N CYS A 56 -16.50 -12.25 9.83
CA CYS A 56 -16.84 -10.89 9.43
C CYS A 56 -18.33 -10.78 9.09
N PHE A 57 -18.80 -11.67 8.22
CA PHE A 57 -20.20 -11.72 7.77
C PHE A 57 -21.17 -11.93 8.94
N GLU A 58 -20.82 -12.82 9.86
CA GLU A 58 -21.68 -13.17 11.00
C GLU A 58 -21.77 -12.05 12.03
N LEU A 59 -20.64 -11.41 12.33
CA LEU A 59 -20.64 -10.27 13.23
C LEU A 59 -21.40 -9.08 12.65
N GLU A 60 -21.32 -8.87 11.34
CA GLU A 60 -22.08 -7.82 10.65
C GLU A 60 -23.58 -8.11 10.65
N LYS A 61 -24.00 -9.32 10.32
CA LYS A 61 -25.41 -9.76 10.39
C LYS A 61 -26.01 -9.59 11.79
N LYS A 62 -25.20 -9.83 12.84
CA LYS A 62 -25.60 -9.67 14.25
C LYS A 62 -25.43 -8.24 14.77
N ASN A 63 -25.01 -7.29 13.94
CA ASN A 63 -24.70 -5.90 14.32
C ASN A 63 -23.76 -5.80 15.53
N SER A 64 -22.79 -6.73 15.60
CA SER A 64 -21.86 -6.92 16.72
C SER A 64 -20.39 -6.72 16.30
N LEU A 65 -20.18 -6.32 15.05
CA LEU A 65 -18.89 -5.96 14.48
C LEU A 65 -18.41 -4.63 15.07
N LYS A 66 -17.31 -4.69 15.83
CA LYS A 66 -16.71 -3.57 16.55
C LYS A 66 -15.34 -3.23 15.95
N LYS A 67 -14.24 -3.44 16.68
CA LYS A 67 -12.89 -3.09 16.22
C LYS A 67 -12.40 -3.96 15.07
N LEU A 68 -12.96 -5.16 14.92
CA LEU A 68 -12.62 -6.06 13.80
C LEU A 68 -13.11 -5.52 12.45
N LYS A 69 -14.02 -4.53 12.43
CA LYS A 69 -14.55 -3.93 11.19
C LYS A 69 -13.45 -3.54 10.20
N LYS A 70 -12.38 -2.90 10.69
CA LYS A 70 -11.25 -2.48 9.85
C LYS A 70 -10.57 -3.67 9.17
N PHE A 71 -10.38 -4.77 9.90
CA PHE A 71 -9.82 -6.00 9.34
C PHE A 71 -10.75 -6.58 8.27
N CYS A 72 -12.05 -6.65 8.53
CA CYS A 72 -13.03 -7.18 7.58
C CYS A 72 -13.07 -6.36 6.28
N GLN A 73 -13.12 -5.03 6.38
CA GLN A 73 -13.06 -4.14 5.22
C GLN A 73 -11.78 -4.35 4.39
N LEU A 74 -10.62 -4.42 5.06
CA LEU A 74 -9.35 -4.67 4.39
C LEU A 74 -9.29 -6.04 3.70
N GLN A 75 -9.94 -7.06 4.27
CA GLN A 75 -10.03 -8.38 3.66
C GLN A 75 -10.86 -8.34 2.37
N GLU A 76 -12.00 -7.65 2.37
CA GLU A 76 -12.82 -7.46 1.17
C GLU A 76 -12.10 -6.66 0.09
N GLU A 77 -11.45 -5.54 0.47
CA GLU A 77 -10.62 -4.75 -0.44
C GLU A 77 -9.46 -5.58 -1.01
N PHE A 78 -8.83 -6.43 -0.21
CA PHE A 78 -7.77 -7.33 -0.66
C PHE A 78 -8.27 -8.37 -1.65
N LYS A 79 -9.45 -8.96 -1.41
CA LYS A 79 -10.10 -9.87 -2.36
C LYS A 79 -10.43 -9.15 -3.66
N ALA A 80 -11.01 -7.95 -3.59
CA ALA A 80 -11.31 -7.14 -4.76
C ALA A 80 -10.05 -6.78 -5.56
N PHE A 81 -8.95 -6.44 -4.87
CA PHE A 81 -7.67 -6.16 -5.53
C PHE A 81 -7.07 -7.40 -6.18
N LYS A 82 -7.10 -8.56 -5.52
CA LYS A 82 -6.65 -9.83 -6.11
C LYS A 82 -7.44 -10.17 -7.39
N GLU A 83 -8.76 -10.08 -7.34
CA GLU A 83 -9.62 -10.35 -8.50
C GLU A 83 -9.37 -9.35 -9.63
N PHE A 84 -9.22 -8.06 -9.30
CA PHE A 84 -8.85 -7.03 -10.28
C PHE A 84 -7.51 -7.34 -10.94
N PHE A 85 -6.50 -7.70 -10.15
CA PHE A 85 -5.17 -8.04 -10.63
C PHE A 85 -5.20 -9.26 -11.55
N LYS A 86 -5.93 -10.30 -11.15
CA LYS A 86 -6.15 -11.51 -11.94
C LYS A 86 -6.79 -11.21 -13.28
N LYS A 87 -7.85 -10.40 -13.31
CA LYS A 87 -8.51 -9.96 -14.55
C LYS A 87 -7.55 -9.18 -15.45
N ALA A 88 -6.90 -8.15 -14.89
CA ALA A 88 -5.98 -7.29 -15.62
C ALA A 88 -4.80 -8.07 -16.25
N LEU A 89 -4.14 -8.91 -15.46
CA LEU A 89 -2.93 -9.64 -15.86
C LEU A 89 -3.23 -10.97 -16.58
N LYS A 90 -4.42 -11.55 -16.36
CA LYS A 90 -4.78 -12.93 -16.71
C LYS A 90 -3.95 -13.98 -15.97
N ALA A 91 -3.47 -13.66 -14.78
CA ALA A 91 -2.72 -14.54 -13.89
C ALA A 91 -2.87 -14.11 -12.43
N GLU A 92 -2.77 -15.06 -11.50
CA GLU A 92 -2.79 -14.77 -10.06
C GLU A 92 -1.58 -13.92 -9.63
N PRO A 93 -1.73 -13.02 -8.64
CA PRO A 93 -0.59 -12.35 -8.05
C PRO A 93 0.30 -13.34 -7.29
N GLY A 94 1.62 -13.17 -7.39
CA GLY A 94 2.56 -13.94 -6.57
C GLY A 94 2.56 -13.50 -5.10
N ASN A 95 3.09 -14.33 -4.20
CA ASN A 95 3.13 -14.06 -2.76
C ASN A 95 3.74 -12.69 -2.39
N LEU A 96 4.78 -12.25 -3.10
CA LEU A 96 5.37 -10.91 -2.90
C LEU A 96 4.41 -9.79 -3.33
N GLN A 97 3.72 -9.96 -4.45
CA GLN A 97 2.73 -8.99 -4.93
C GLN A 97 1.55 -8.93 -3.97
N GLU A 98 1.09 -10.05 -3.41
CA GLU A 98 0.06 -10.05 -2.35
C GLU A 98 0.51 -9.28 -1.10
N SER A 99 1.78 -9.42 -0.69
CA SER A 99 2.35 -8.62 0.40
C SER A 99 2.30 -7.13 0.07
N TRP A 100 2.67 -6.74 -1.16
CA TRP A 100 2.60 -5.35 -1.60
C TRP A 100 1.17 -4.82 -1.68
N MET A 101 0.21 -5.63 -2.16
CA MET A 101 -1.22 -5.29 -2.17
C MET A 101 -1.71 -4.93 -0.77
N LYS A 102 -1.38 -5.77 0.24
CA LYS A 102 -1.75 -5.49 1.64
C LYS A 102 -1.21 -4.14 2.10
N ARG A 103 0.05 -3.83 1.79
CA ARG A 103 0.68 -2.54 2.14
C ARG A 103 0.01 -1.35 1.46
N ILE A 104 -0.40 -1.50 0.19
CA ILE A 104 -1.20 -0.50 -0.51
C ILE A 104 -2.52 -0.24 0.23
N LEU A 105 -3.23 -1.29 0.65
CA LEU A 105 -4.51 -1.16 1.38
C LEU A 105 -4.33 -0.59 2.79
N PHE A 106 -3.19 -0.85 3.43
CA PHE A 106 -2.78 -0.16 4.67
C PHE A 106 -2.32 1.29 4.45
N LYS A 107 -2.37 1.80 3.21
CA LYS A 107 -1.90 3.14 2.81
C LYS A 107 -0.43 3.39 3.16
N GLU A 108 0.39 2.35 3.12
CA GLU A 108 1.81 2.46 3.39
C GLU A 108 2.60 2.83 2.13
N SER A 109 3.51 3.79 2.25
CA SER A 109 4.54 4.02 1.23
C SER A 109 5.73 3.09 1.43
N PHE A 110 6.28 2.53 0.36
CA PHE A 110 7.36 1.54 0.47
C PHE A 110 8.27 1.39 -0.75
N ALA A 111 9.47 0.88 -0.50
CA ALA A 111 10.34 0.37 -1.55
C ALA A 111 10.09 -1.12 -1.79
N ILE A 112 9.93 -1.51 -3.06
CA ILE A 112 9.98 -2.89 -3.51
C ILE A 112 11.44 -3.25 -3.72
N VAL A 113 11.96 -4.07 -2.80
CA VAL A 113 13.31 -4.61 -2.88
C VAL A 113 13.21 -6.10 -3.19
N ALA A 114 13.37 -6.44 -4.45
CA ALA A 114 13.41 -7.83 -4.90
C ALA A 114 14.00 -7.91 -6.32
N PRO A 115 14.44 -9.10 -6.79
CA PRO A 115 15.08 -9.26 -8.10
C PRO A 115 14.23 -8.77 -9.28
N THR A 116 14.85 -8.59 -10.45
CA THR A 116 14.12 -8.35 -11.70
C THR A 116 13.27 -9.57 -12.07
N GLY A 117 12.22 -9.36 -12.87
CA GLY A 117 11.35 -10.45 -13.36
C GLY A 117 10.15 -10.78 -12.48
N ILE A 118 10.10 -10.32 -11.23
CA ILE A 118 8.96 -10.56 -10.30
C ILE A 118 7.71 -9.69 -10.57
N GLY A 119 7.74 -8.84 -11.61
CA GLY A 119 6.62 -7.99 -12.01
C GLY A 119 6.42 -6.69 -11.21
N LYS A 120 7.49 -6.01 -10.77
CA LYS A 120 7.42 -4.72 -10.05
C LYS A 120 6.67 -3.64 -10.84
N THR A 121 7.06 -3.45 -12.10
CA THR A 121 6.40 -2.51 -13.02
C THR A 121 4.94 -2.90 -13.27
N THR A 122 4.68 -4.19 -13.48
CA THR A 122 3.31 -4.73 -13.66
C THR A 122 2.45 -4.41 -12.45
N PHE A 123 2.98 -4.63 -11.25
CA PHE A 123 2.30 -4.29 -9.99
C PHE A 123 2.00 -2.80 -9.91
N GLY A 124 2.96 -1.91 -10.18
CA GLY A 124 2.74 -0.47 -10.21
C GLY A 124 1.65 -0.03 -11.20
N ILE A 125 1.67 -0.60 -12.41
CA ILE A 125 0.66 -0.35 -13.44
C ILE A 125 -0.73 -0.77 -12.95
N ILE A 126 -0.90 -2.02 -12.52
CA ILE A 126 -2.20 -2.54 -12.10
C ILE A 126 -2.70 -1.78 -10.86
N THR A 127 -1.82 -1.44 -9.93
CA THR A 127 -2.17 -0.61 -8.75
C THR A 127 -2.69 0.76 -9.15
N SER A 128 -2.06 1.41 -10.15
CA SER A 128 -2.51 2.72 -10.64
C SER A 128 -3.90 2.69 -11.29
N LEU A 129 -4.29 1.54 -11.86
CA LEU A 129 -5.63 1.32 -12.39
C LEU A 129 -6.62 0.97 -11.29
N PHE A 130 -6.21 0.15 -10.30
CA PHE A 130 -7.06 -0.29 -9.20
C PHE A 130 -7.47 0.86 -8.28
N LEU A 131 -6.51 1.67 -7.81
CA LEU A 131 -6.76 2.74 -6.83
C LEU A 131 -7.59 3.88 -7.39
N GLU A 132 -8.43 4.49 -6.57
CA GLU A 132 -9.17 5.70 -6.95
C GLU A 132 -8.30 6.96 -6.90
N GLY A 133 -8.67 7.96 -7.71
CA GLY A 133 -7.93 9.23 -7.83
C GLY A 133 -6.74 9.18 -8.79
N LYS A 134 -5.95 10.26 -8.80
CA LYS A 134 -4.85 10.43 -9.78
C LYS A 134 -3.63 9.58 -9.40
N SER A 135 -3.09 8.89 -10.39
CA SER A 135 -1.84 8.14 -10.27
C SER A 135 -0.75 8.75 -11.16
N LEU A 136 0.47 8.81 -10.64
CA LEU A 136 1.66 9.22 -11.38
C LEU A 136 2.63 8.03 -11.49
N ILE A 137 3.02 7.69 -12.71
CA ILE A 137 4.05 6.69 -12.98
C ILE A 137 5.26 7.39 -13.59
N ILE A 138 6.41 7.26 -12.92
CA ILE A 138 7.70 7.79 -13.37
C ILE A 138 8.61 6.64 -13.79
N VAL A 139 9.12 6.74 -15.02
CA VAL A 139 10.02 5.76 -15.65
C VAL A 139 11.31 6.41 -16.16
N PRO A 140 12.41 5.65 -16.38
CA PRO A 140 13.67 6.26 -16.80
C PRO A 140 13.63 6.85 -18.22
N THR A 141 12.95 6.20 -19.17
CA THR A 141 13.04 6.55 -20.60
C THR A 141 11.68 6.72 -21.26
N ARG A 142 11.64 7.42 -22.39
CA ARG A 142 10.42 7.60 -23.20
C ARG A 142 9.94 6.28 -23.80
N VAL A 143 10.86 5.37 -24.14
CA VAL A 143 10.53 4.03 -24.64
C VAL A 143 9.78 3.25 -23.57
N LEU A 144 10.27 3.26 -22.33
CA LEU A 144 9.57 2.63 -21.21
C LEU A 144 8.22 3.31 -20.92
N ALA A 145 8.12 4.63 -21.09
CA ALA A 145 6.85 5.34 -20.90
C ALA A 145 5.78 4.87 -21.91
N LEU A 146 6.17 4.66 -23.17
CA LEU A 146 5.29 4.09 -24.19
C LEU A 146 4.93 2.63 -23.87
N GLN A 147 5.88 1.81 -23.44
CA GLN A 147 5.59 0.42 -23.04
C GLN A 147 4.62 0.35 -21.84
N VAL A 148 4.79 1.22 -20.85
CA VAL A 148 3.87 1.35 -19.72
C VAL A 148 2.49 1.79 -20.19
N TYR A 149 2.41 2.74 -21.13
CA TYR A 149 1.15 3.19 -21.72
C TYR A 149 0.38 2.05 -22.43
N GLU A 150 1.06 1.25 -23.25
CA GLU A 150 0.43 0.10 -23.93
C GLU A 150 -0.05 -0.95 -22.91
N LYS A 151 0.73 -1.22 -21.85
CA LYS A 151 0.30 -2.11 -20.78
C LYS A 151 -0.89 -1.57 -20.00
N LEU A 152 -0.92 -0.27 -19.69
CA LEU A 152 -2.04 0.39 -19.01
C LEU A 152 -3.33 0.21 -19.81
N LYS A 153 -3.30 0.45 -21.13
CA LYS A 153 -4.46 0.22 -22.00
C LYS A 153 -4.93 -1.22 -21.95
N LYS A 154 -4.00 -2.16 -22.19
CA LYS A 154 -4.31 -3.59 -22.20
C LYS A 154 -4.92 -4.07 -20.87
N PHE A 155 -4.36 -3.62 -19.75
CA PHE A 155 -4.84 -4.02 -18.43
C PHE A 155 -6.14 -3.32 -18.04
N SER A 156 -6.34 -2.08 -18.47
CA SER A 156 -7.60 -1.34 -18.32
C SER A 156 -8.74 -2.06 -19.06
N GLU A 157 -8.51 -2.45 -20.31
CA GLU A 157 -9.45 -3.24 -21.12
C GLU A 157 -9.73 -4.61 -20.49
N ASN A 158 -8.70 -5.38 -20.16
CA ASN A 158 -8.87 -6.72 -19.55
C ASN A 158 -9.63 -6.70 -18.22
N SER A 159 -9.48 -5.63 -17.43
CA SER A 159 -10.12 -5.51 -16.12
C SER A 159 -11.51 -4.90 -16.15
N GLY A 160 -11.91 -4.31 -17.30
CA GLY A 160 -13.16 -3.56 -17.43
C GLY A 160 -13.16 -2.23 -16.67
N LYS A 161 -11.99 -1.75 -16.22
CA LYS A 161 -11.85 -0.46 -15.52
C LYS A 161 -11.19 0.54 -16.45
N GLU A 162 -12.02 1.34 -17.11
CA GLU A 162 -11.58 2.42 -17.98
C GLU A 162 -11.04 3.58 -17.15
N LYS A 163 -9.85 4.07 -17.53
CA LYS A 163 -9.25 5.28 -16.97
C LYS A 163 -8.74 6.18 -18.07
N LYS A 164 -8.80 7.49 -17.84
CA LYS A 164 -8.13 8.49 -18.69
C LYS A 164 -6.61 8.40 -18.51
N ILE A 165 -5.96 7.64 -19.39
CA ILE A 165 -4.51 7.44 -19.37
C ILE A 165 -3.83 8.48 -20.27
N PHE A 166 -2.86 9.22 -19.72
CA PHE A 166 -2.06 10.19 -20.46
C PHE A 166 -0.57 9.90 -20.30
N VAL A 167 0.16 9.82 -21.42
CA VAL A 167 1.62 9.71 -21.47
C VAL A 167 2.24 11.00 -22.01
N TYR A 168 3.15 11.60 -21.24
CA TYR A 168 3.84 12.82 -21.66
C TYR A 168 5.10 12.49 -22.47
N LEU A 169 5.12 12.91 -23.75
CA LEU A 169 6.22 12.69 -24.68
C LEU A 169 6.87 14.00 -25.12
N ALA A 170 6.68 15.09 -24.37
CA ALA A 170 7.24 16.41 -24.66
C ALA A 170 6.85 17.00 -26.04
N LYS A 171 5.71 16.60 -26.61
CA LYS A 171 5.12 17.25 -27.79
C LYS A 171 4.41 18.54 -27.37
N LYS A 172 4.23 19.49 -28.29
CA LYS A 172 3.56 20.78 -28.02
C LYS A 172 2.18 20.58 -27.37
N LYS A 173 1.38 19.67 -27.93
CA LYS A 173 0.05 19.28 -27.42
C LYS A 173 0.07 18.70 -26.00
N ASP A 174 1.14 18.00 -25.62
CA ASP A 174 1.24 17.33 -24.31
C ASP A 174 1.28 18.36 -23.17
N LYS A 175 1.85 19.54 -23.43
CA LYS A 175 1.86 20.65 -22.46
C LYS A 175 0.45 21.18 -22.19
N GLU A 176 -0.40 21.24 -23.21
CA GLU A 176 -1.78 21.71 -23.08
C GLU A 176 -2.64 20.68 -22.33
N ILE A 177 -2.51 19.39 -22.68
CA ILE A 177 -3.20 18.29 -21.98
C ILE A 177 -2.78 18.25 -20.51
N LEU A 178 -1.47 18.37 -20.23
CA LEU A 178 -0.97 18.40 -18.85
C LEU A 178 -1.56 19.56 -18.06
N LYS A 179 -1.65 20.77 -18.65
CA LYS A 179 -2.24 21.95 -18.00
C LYS A 179 -3.73 21.77 -17.71
N LYS A 180 -4.48 21.15 -18.64
CA LYS A 180 -5.91 20.85 -18.44
C LYS A 180 -6.14 19.87 -17.30
N GLY A 181 -5.20 18.95 -17.08
CA GLY A 181 -5.29 17.99 -15.99
C GLY A 181 -6.35 16.90 -16.20
N ASP A 182 -6.87 16.72 -17.41
CA ASP A 182 -7.89 15.72 -17.72
C ASP A 182 -7.28 14.32 -17.92
N PHE A 183 -6.83 13.74 -16.82
CA PHE A 183 -6.26 12.39 -16.75
C PHE A 183 -6.45 11.80 -15.34
N GLU A 184 -6.47 10.48 -15.27
CA GLU A 184 -6.48 9.72 -14.01
C GLU A 184 -5.17 8.97 -13.80
N VAL A 185 -4.51 8.53 -14.88
CA VAL A 185 -3.17 7.95 -14.83
C VAL A 185 -2.25 8.74 -15.74
N LEU A 186 -1.21 9.32 -15.16
CA LEU A 186 -0.18 10.07 -15.87
C LEU A 186 1.13 9.29 -15.88
N VAL A 187 1.68 9.07 -17.06
CA VAL A 187 2.99 8.45 -17.25
C VAL A 187 3.98 9.49 -17.77
N GLY A 188 5.15 9.57 -17.14
CA GLY A 188 6.22 10.44 -17.58
C GLY A 188 7.60 9.94 -17.19
N THR A 189 8.63 10.62 -17.68
CA THR A 189 10.02 10.28 -17.37
C THR A 189 10.57 11.05 -16.17
N ASN A 190 11.75 10.66 -15.67
CA ASN A 190 12.50 11.46 -14.67
C ASN A 190 12.70 12.92 -15.14
N MET A 191 12.99 13.12 -16.43
CA MET A 191 13.16 14.45 -17.03
C MET A 191 11.84 15.22 -17.11
N PHE A 192 10.74 14.52 -17.37
CA PHE A 192 9.40 15.12 -17.37
C PHE A 192 9.04 15.70 -16.01
N LEU A 193 9.28 14.95 -14.92
CA LEU A 193 9.04 15.42 -13.55
C LEU A 193 9.79 16.73 -13.31
N HIS A 194 11.09 16.75 -13.61
CA HIS A 194 11.92 17.92 -13.39
C HIS A 194 11.43 19.15 -14.18
N LYS A 195 11.12 18.98 -15.48
CA LYS A 195 10.73 20.09 -16.37
C LYS A 195 9.32 20.62 -16.14
N ASN A 196 8.44 19.83 -15.54
CA ASN A 196 7.02 20.17 -15.42
C ASN A 196 6.54 20.20 -13.96
N PHE A 197 7.45 20.19 -12.99
CA PHE A 197 7.12 20.13 -11.56
C PHE A 197 6.11 21.20 -11.14
N GLU A 198 6.27 22.45 -11.59
CA GLU A 198 5.34 23.52 -11.25
C GLU A 198 3.90 23.21 -11.68
N THR A 199 3.72 22.60 -12.86
CA THR A 199 2.38 22.17 -13.31
C THR A 199 1.90 20.97 -12.52
N LEU A 200 2.80 20.00 -12.27
CA LEU A 200 2.47 18.78 -11.52
C LEU A 200 2.07 19.07 -10.07
N SER A 201 2.68 20.07 -9.44
CA SER A 201 2.42 20.47 -8.06
C SER A 201 1.01 20.99 -7.81
N LYS A 202 0.24 21.26 -8.88
CA LYS A 202 -1.17 21.67 -8.81
C LYS A 202 -2.13 20.49 -8.70
N PHE A 203 -1.65 19.26 -8.87
CA PHE A 203 -2.46 18.05 -8.80
C PHE A 203 -2.18 17.28 -7.52
N GLU A 204 -3.23 16.71 -6.94
CA GLU A 204 -3.10 15.73 -5.86
C GLU A 204 -3.01 14.32 -6.44
N PHE A 205 -1.88 13.66 -6.23
CA PHE A 205 -1.71 12.25 -6.61
C PHE A 205 -1.98 11.35 -5.42
N ASN A 206 -2.92 10.40 -5.57
CA ASN A 206 -3.19 9.35 -4.60
C ASN A 206 -2.12 8.26 -4.61
N PHE A 207 -1.49 8.05 -5.77
CA PHE A 207 -0.49 7.02 -5.95
C PHE A 207 0.64 7.53 -6.83
N ILE A 208 1.88 7.32 -6.39
CA ILE A 208 3.09 7.63 -7.14
C ILE A 208 3.94 6.37 -7.22
N PHE A 209 4.20 5.89 -8.43
CA PHE A 209 5.08 4.76 -8.68
C PHE A 209 6.34 5.23 -9.42
N ILE A 210 7.51 4.88 -8.89
CA ILE A 210 8.81 5.14 -9.51
C ILE A 210 9.42 3.79 -9.87
N ASP A 211 9.56 3.52 -11.17
CA ASP A 211 9.94 2.20 -11.68
C ASP A 211 11.41 1.85 -11.46
N ASP A 212 12.28 2.85 -11.47
CA ASP A 212 13.72 2.69 -11.28
C ASP A 212 14.26 3.81 -10.39
N ILE A 213 14.50 3.46 -9.12
CA ILE A 213 15.04 4.40 -8.14
C ILE A 213 16.47 4.84 -8.48
N ASP A 214 17.28 3.97 -9.08
CA ASP A 214 18.70 4.23 -9.31
C ASP A 214 18.88 5.34 -10.34
N SER A 215 18.09 5.32 -11.41
CA SER A 215 18.06 6.44 -12.36
C SER A 215 17.36 7.68 -11.82
N PHE A 216 16.36 7.52 -10.94
CA PHE A 216 15.62 8.63 -10.35
C PHE A 216 16.50 9.47 -9.41
N LEU A 217 17.30 8.82 -8.56
CA LEU A 217 18.16 9.47 -7.56
C LEU A 217 19.37 10.21 -8.16
N LYS A 218 19.67 10.04 -9.45
CA LYS A 218 20.75 10.79 -10.12
C LYS A 218 20.54 12.30 -10.11
N ASN A 219 19.30 12.76 -9.90
CA ASN A 219 18.99 14.17 -9.78
C ASN A 219 18.39 14.46 -8.38
N ALA A 220 19.19 15.09 -7.52
CA ALA A 220 18.78 15.41 -6.14
C ALA A 220 17.48 16.25 -6.09
N LYS A 221 17.25 17.15 -7.06
CA LYS A 221 16.01 17.96 -7.11
C LYS A 221 14.76 17.11 -7.31
N ASN A 222 14.86 15.94 -7.94
CA ASN A 222 13.71 15.05 -8.11
C ASN A 222 13.22 14.50 -6.77
N VAL A 223 14.12 14.33 -5.79
CA VAL A 223 13.76 13.89 -4.43
C VAL A 223 12.92 14.96 -3.74
N ASP A 224 13.33 16.23 -3.82
CA ASP A 224 12.57 17.36 -3.28
C ASP A 224 11.18 17.47 -3.94
N TYR A 225 11.13 17.36 -5.27
CA TYR A 225 9.88 17.38 -6.03
C TYR A 225 8.96 16.23 -5.62
N LEU A 226 9.50 15.03 -5.42
CA LEU A 226 8.74 13.87 -4.96
C LEU A 226 8.08 14.13 -3.59
N PHE A 227 8.85 14.61 -2.61
CA PHE A 227 8.30 14.93 -1.29
C PHE A 227 7.23 16.03 -1.37
N LYS A 228 7.39 17.03 -2.22
CA LYS A 228 6.35 18.05 -2.43
C LYS A 228 5.07 17.45 -3.04
N LEU A 229 5.19 16.56 -4.02
CA LEU A 229 4.03 15.84 -4.58
C LEU A 229 3.33 14.93 -3.56
N LEU A 230 4.06 14.44 -2.54
CA LEU A 230 3.49 13.73 -1.39
C LEU A 230 2.86 14.67 -0.34
N GLY A 231 2.81 15.98 -0.60
CA GLY A 231 2.20 16.97 0.28
C GLY A 231 3.10 17.49 1.39
N PHE A 232 4.42 17.28 1.32
CA PHE A 232 5.36 17.88 2.26
C PHE A 232 5.69 19.32 1.87
N LYS A 233 5.65 20.22 2.84
CA LYS A 233 6.05 21.62 2.67
C LYS A 233 7.57 21.75 2.65
N ASP A 234 8.09 22.77 1.97
CA ASP A 234 9.52 23.08 1.90
C ASP A 234 10.21 23.11 3.27
N TRP A 235 9.59 23.76 4.26
CA TRP A 235 10.16 23.84 5.61
C TRP A 235 10.23 22.46 6.30
N GLN A 236 9.32 21.54 6.00
CA GLN A 236 9.33 20.18 6.55
C GLN A 236 10.48 19.37 5.98
N ILE A 237 10.72 19.49 4.68
CA ILE A 237 11.85 18.85 3.98
C ILE A 237 13.17 19.42 4.52
N LYS A 238 13.31 20.75 4.58
CA LYS A 238 14.49 21.42 5.15
C LYS A 238 14.74 21.01 6.60
N LEU A 239 13.69 20.92 7.41
CA LEU A 239 13.80 20.48 8.80
C LEU A 239 14.28 19.02 8.91
N ALA A 240 13.77 18.14 8.05
CA ALA A 240 14.16 16.73 8.03
C ALA A 240 15.64 16.54 7.63
N LEU A 241 16.13 17.34 6.68
CA LEU A 241 17.51 17.30 6.19
C LEU A 241 18.54 17.95 7.14
N LYS A 242 18.10 18.74 8.12
CA LYS A 242 19.00 19.39 9.09
C LYS A 242 19.82 18.35 9.87
N GLU A 243 21.15 18.45 9.86
CA GLU A 243 22.05 17.47 10.52
C GLU A 243 21.78 17.36 12.03
N ARG A 244 21.73 18.51 12.73
CA ARG A 244 21.48 18.58 14.17
C ARG A 244 20.09 19.14 14.45
N LYS A 245 19.27 18.36 15.17
CA LYS A 245 17.87 18.70 15.48
C LYS A 245 17.71 18.85 16.99
N THR A 246 16.97 19.88 17.42
CA THR A 246 16.57 20.02 18.83
C THR A 246 15.45 19.04 19.19
N GLN A 247 15.22 18.81 20.48
CA GLN A 247 14.11 17.95 20.94
C GLN A 247 12.75 18.41 20.39
N LYS A 248 12.49 19.73 20.42
CA LYS A 248 11.28 20.34 19.84
C LYS A 248 11.14 20.03 18.34
N GLN A 249 12.25 20.04 17.60
CA GLN A 249 12.25 19.72 16.17
C GLN A 249 11.96 18.24 15.90
N LEU A 250 12.47 17.34 16.75
CA LEU A 250 12.16 15.91 16.68
C LEU A 250 10.67 15.64 16.95
N GLU A 251 10.08 16.31 17.93
CA GLU A 251 8.65 16.22 18.22
C GLU A 251 7.78 16.72 17.06
N ILE A 252 8.18 17.84 16.42
CA ILE A 252 7.52 18.33 15.22
C ILE A 252 7.58 17.30 14.09
N LEU A 253 8.75 16.70 13.84
CA LEU A 253 8.91 15.65 12.82
C LEU A 253 8.09 14.39 13.14
N LYS A 254 7.96 14.02 14.42
CA LYS A 254 7.10 12.92 14.86
C LYS A 254 5.64 13.18 14.50
N LYS A 255 5.12 14.38 14.80
CA LYS A 255 3.76 14.80 14.41
C LYS A 255 3.57 14.82 12.89
N ILE A 256 4.59 15.27 12.14
CA ILE A 256 4.57 15.25 10.67
C ILE A 256 4.52 13.82 10.12
N ARG A 257 5.21 12.87 10.76
CA ARG A 257 5.22 11.46 10.38
C ARG A 257 3.89 10.76 10.68
N GLU A 258 3.29 11.05 11.83
CA GLU A 258 2.01 10.48 12.27
C GLU A 258 0.81 11.03 11.48
N LYS A 259 0.97 12.18 10.82
CA LYS A 259 -0.06 12.74 9.94
C LYS A 259 -0.36 11.77 8.79
N GLU A 260 -1.59 11.27 8.74
CA GLU A 260 -2.09 10.49 7.61
C GLU A 260 -2.02 11.31 6.33
N ARG A 261 -1.45 10.71 5.28
CA ARG A 261 -1.38 11.29 3.94
C ARG A 261 -2.16 10.41 2.98
N LYS A 262 -2.81 11.06 2.03
CA LYS A 262 -3.60 10.40 0.98
C LYS A 262 -2.72 9.70 -0.05
N SER A 263 -1.53 10.25 -0.31
CA SER A 263 -0.61 9.77 -1.34
C SER A 263 0.22 8.58 -0.88
N ILE A 264 0.22 7.52 -1.69
CA ILE A 264 1.04 6.32 -1.50
C ILE A 264 2.21 6.36 -2.48
N LEU A 265 3.44 6.29 -1.98
CA LEU A 265 4.65 6.16 -2.79
C LEU A 265 5.11 4.70 -2.86
N VAL A 266 5.31 4.18 -4.06
CA VAL A 266 6.01 2.91 -4.28
C VAL A 266 7.26 3.14 -5.13
N LEU A 267 8.41 2.72 -4.60
CA LEU A 267 9.70 2.81 -5.27
C LEU A 267 10.15 1.41 -5.70
N SER A 268 10.41 1.20 -6.98
CA SER A 268 11.00 -0.05 -7.46
C SER A 268 12.53 0.10 -7.48
N SER A 269 13.19 -0.76 -6.69
CA SER A 269 14.65 -0.84 -6.64
C SER A 269 15.12 -2.20 -7.11
N ALA A 270 16.21 -2.23 -7.89
CA ALA A 270 16.92 -3.46 -8.20
C ALA A 270 17.85 -3.91 -7.04
N THR A 271 18.26 -2.99 -6.17
CA THR A 271 19.27 -3.25 -5.13
C THR A 271 18.88 -2.70 -3.75
N LEU A 272 19.44 -3.30 -2.69
CA LEU A 272 19.28 -2.85 -1.30
C LEU A 272 20.20 -1.67 -0.94
N LYS A 273 21.28 -1.45 -1.69
CA LYS A 273 22.30 -0.45 -1.37
C LYS A 273 22.01 0.84 -2.13
N PRO A 274 21.51 1.91 -1.48
CA PRO A 274 21.54 3.23 -2.10
C PRO A 274 23.01 3.57 -2.34
N LYS A 275 23.38 3.81 -3.60
CA LYS A 275 24.71 4.38 -3.93
C LYS A 275 24.75 5.81 -3.40
N THR A 276 25.11 5.95 -2.13
CA THR A 276 25.56 7.20 -1.56
C THR A 276 26.95 7.45 -2.14
N LYS A 277 27.08 8.57 -2.87
CA LYS A 277 28.39 9.18 -3.08
C LYS A 277 28.75 9.93 -1.80
#